data_AF-A0A496SW28-F1
#
_entry.id   AF-A0A496SW28-F1
#
_cell.length_a   1.000
_cell.length_b   1.000
_cell.length_c   1.000
_cell.angle_alpha   90.00
_cell.angle_beta   90.00
_cell.angle_gamma   90.00
#
_symmetry.space_group_name_H-M   'P 1'
#
loop_
_entity.id
_entity.type
_entity.pdbx_description
1 polymer ?
#
loop_
_entity_poly.entity_id
_entity_poly.type
_entity_poly.pdbx_seq_one_letter_code
_entity_poly.pdbx_strand_id
1 'polypeptide(L)'
;MDNTMENIKNNKRMENLINECKRIEEDSTYTAETHYLIANSLSKKSFWFKFIPVIITGISALALLLGSPDWVSWITLVSSIIAITNTILEPESKAREHEFAAKSFTVLKHEVRSLYESFKDFIDEKDFYHEVKRLREKYNWLVQTTPPTDEKNFEKARGRIKKGIHKPDFQKNENG
;
A
#
# COMPACT_ATOMS: atom_id res chain seq x y z
N MET A 1 44.17 -25.33 -2.41
CA MET A 1 43.82 -23.94 -2.78
C MET A 1 42.45 -23.84 -3.47
N ASP A 2 41.96 -24.91 -4.10
CA ASP A 2 40.70 -24.92 -4.87
C ASP A 2 39.43 -24.79 -4.00
N ASN A 3 39.34 -25.60 -2.95
CA ASN A 3 38.15 -25.68 -2.07
C ASN A 3 37.87 -24.40 -1.26
N THR A 4 38.91 -23.59 -1.00
CA THR A 4 38.76 -22.31 -0.26
C THR A 4 38.18 -21.21 -1.17
N MET A 5 38.61 -21.13 -2.43
CA MET A 5 38.08 -20.14 -3.38
C MET A 5 36.63 -20.42 -3.75
N GLU A 6 36.26 -21.70 -3.89
CA GLU A 6 34.88 -22.12 -4.16
C GLU A 6 33.94 -21.74 -3.02
N ASN A 7 34.32 -22.00 -1.77
CA ASN A 7 33.53 -21.60 -0.59
C ASN A 7 33.35 -20.07 -0.49
N ILE A 8 34.40 -19.29 -0.75
CA ILE A 8 34.30 -17.82 -0.75
C ILE A 8 33.31 -17.34 -1.82
N LYS A 9 33.35 -17.95 -3.01
CA LYS A 9 32.47 -17.59 -4.13
C LYS A 9 31.01 -17.91 -3.83
N ASN A 10 30.72 -19.07 -3.25
CA ASN A 10 29.37 -19.48 -2.89
C ASN A 10 28.80 -18.60 -1.77
N ASN A 11 29.60 -18.27 -0.75
CA ASN A 11 29.20 -17.32 0.30
C ASN A 11 28.82 -15.95 -0.28
N LYS A 12 29.63 -15.42 -1.21
CA LYS A 12 29.34 -14.15 -1.87
C LYS A 12 28.06 -14.18 -2.72
N ARG A 13 27.79 -15.30 -3.40
CA ARG A 13 26.55 -15.47 -4.18
C ARG A 13 25.32 -15.51 -3.28
N MET A 14 25.38 -16.28 -2.21
CA MET A 14 24.32 -16.35 -1.20
C MET A 14 24.03 -14.97 -0.59
N GLU A 15 25.07 -14.22 -0.23
CA GLU A 15 24.94 -12.87 0.30
C GLU A 15 24.25 -11.92 -0.70
N ASN A 16 24.62 -11.98 -1.98
CA ASN A 16 23.96 -11.18 -3.02
C ASN A 16 22.47 -11.49 -3.14
N LEU A 17 22.07 -12.76 -3.04
CA LEU A 17 20.68 -13.19 -3.09
C LEU A 17 19.90 -12.70 -1.85
N ILE A 18 20.49 -12.80 -0.66
CA ILE A 18 19.90 -12.26 0.57
C ILE A 18 19.73 -10.73 0.48
N ASN A 19 20.72 -10.02 -0.04
CA ASN A 19 20.65 -8.57 -0.21
C ASN A 19 19.57 -8.17 -1.22
N GLU A 20 19.35 -8.98 -2.24
CA GLU A 20 18.25 -8.77 -3.18
C GLU A 20 16.88 -9.00 -2.52
N CYS A 21 16.72 -10.04 -1.68
CA CYS A 21 15.52 -10.21 -0.86
C CYS A 21 15.27 -8.99 0.03
N LYS A 22 16.27 -8.52 0.78
CA LYS A 22 16.14 -7.34 1.65
C LYS A 22 15.70 -6.10 0.88
N ARG A 23 16.21 -5.91 -0.35
CA ARG A 23 15.80 -4.81 -1.22
C ARG A 23 14.33 -4.92 -1.61
N ILE A 24 13.87 -6.10 -2.05
CA ILE A 24 12.47 -6.33 -2.41
C ILE A 24 11.56 -6.13 -1.18
N GLU A 25 11.97 -6.61 -0.01
CA GLU A 25 11.24 -6.41 1.24
C GLU A 25 11.11 -4.91 1.58
N GLU A 26 12.21 -4.16 1.52
CA GLU A 26 12.23 -2.73 1.78
C GLU A 26 11.32 -1.99 0.79
N ASP A 27 11.54 -2.15 -0.51
CA ASP A 27 10.76 -1.52 -1.57
C ASP A 27 9.25 -1.83 -1.43
N SER A 28 8.91 -3.08 -1.14
CA SER A 28 7.53 -3.52 -0.92
C SER A 28 6.93 -2.90 0.35
N THR A 29 7.72 -2.70 1.40
CA THR A 29 7.28 -2.05 2.65
C THR A 29 6.91 -0.60 2.41
N TYR A 30 7.79 0.16 1.75
CA TYR A 30 7.52 1.56 1.42
C TYR A 30 6.33 1.71 0.49
N THR A 31 6.24 0.87 -0.54
CA THR A 31 5.15 0.91 -1.53
C THR A 31 3.80 0.53 -0.90
N ALA A 32 3.77 -0.52 -0.07
CA ALA A 32 2.56 -0.94 0.63
C ALA A 32 2.00 0.16 1.55
N GLU A 33 2.85 0.75 2.40
CA GLU A 33 2.42 1.80 3.34
C GLU A 33 1.95 3.07 2.60
N THR A 34 2.60 3.40 1.49
CA THR A 34 2.18 4.51 0.61
C THR A 34 0.78 4.26 0.07
N HIS A 35 0.51 3.06 -0.43
CA HIS A 35 -0.82 2.70 -0.93
C HIS A 35 -1.89 2.68 0.18
N TYR A 36 -1.58 2.20 1.39
CA TYR A 36 -2.52 2.29 2.53
C TYR A 36 -2.87 3.74 2.87
N LEU A 37 -1.90 4.65 2.82
CA LEU A 37 -2.13 6.07 3.06
C LEU A 37 -3.05 6.69 2.01
N ILE A 38 -2.82 6.37 0.73
CA ILE A 38 -3.65 6.84 -0.39
C ILE A 38 -5.08 6.28 -0.26
N ALA A 39 -5.20 4.97 -0.06
CA ALA A 39 -6.49 4.29 0.10
C ALA A 39 -7.30 4.92 1.23
N ASN A 40 -6.71 5.13 2.41
CA ASN A 40 -7.37 5.77 3.55
C ASN A 40 -7.81 7.21 3.25
N SER A 41 -6.99 7.98 2.53
CA SER A 41 -7.35 9.35 2.11
C SER A 41 -8.56 9.35 1.17
N LEU A 42 -8.56 8.47 0.18
CA LEU A 42 -9.64 8.31 -0.79
C LEU A 42 -10.93 7.78 -0.16
N SER A 43 -10.84 6.81 0.76
CA SER A 43 -12.00 6.32 1.52
C SER A 43 -12.66 7.41 2.33
N LYS A 44 -11.87 8.27 3.00
CA LYS A 44 -12.41 9.45 3.71
C LYS A 44 -13.08 10.41 2.74
N LYS A 45 -12.46 10.67 1.58
CA LYS A 45 -13.04 11.55 0.55
C LYS A 45 -14.37 11.00 0.02
N SER A 46 -14.43 9.69 -0.26
CA SER A 46 -15.64 9.00 -0.70
C SER A 46 -16.74 9.09 0.36
N PHE A 47 -16.42 8.87 1.63
CA PHE A 47 -17.36 9.01 2.74
C PHE A 47 -18.00 10.41 2.75
N TRP A 48 -17.19 11.49 2.69
CA TRP A 48 -17.71 12.86 2.70
C TRP A 48 -18.53 13.19 1.45
N PHE A 49 -18.14 12.70 0.27
CA PHE A 49 -18.93 12.88 -0.94
C PHE A 49 -20.28 12.18 -0.91
N LYS A 50 -20.42 11.07 -0.19
CA LYS A 50 -21.71 10.41 0.02
C LYS A 50 -22.52 11.10 1.11
N PHE A 51 -21.87 11.54 2.18
CA PHE A 51 -22.53 12.06 3.37
C PHE A 51 -23.08 13.49 3.20
N ILE A 52 -22.32 14.39 2.55
CA ILE A 52 -22.72 15.80 2.38
C ILE A 52 -24.03 15.93 1.58
N PRO A 53 -24.20 15.28 0.41
CA PRO A 53 -25.45 15.34 -0.34
C PRO A 53 -26.65 14.82 0.45
N VAL A 54 -26.47 13.81 1.30
CA VAL A 54 -27.55 13.25 2.13
C VAL A 54 -28.02 14.26 3.17
N ILE A 55 -27.09 14.93 3.88
CA ILE A 55 -27.43 15.99 4.83
C ILE A 55 -28.16 17.13 4.11
N ILE A 56 -27.61 17.58 2.98
CA ILE A 56 -28.18 18.65 2.18
C ILE A 56 -29.62 18.30 1.77
N THR A 57 -29.83 17.10 1.24
CA THR A 57 -31.14 16.62 0.81
C THR A 57 -32.13 16.59 1.97
N GLY A 58 -31.70 16.11 3.14
CA GLY A 58 -32.52 16.08 4.35
C GLY A 58 -32.94 17.48 4.83
N ILE A 59 -32.01 18.44 4.86
CA ILE A 59 -32.29 19.83 5.24
C ILE A 59 -33.23 20.48 4.22
N SER A 60 -32.97 20.31 2.92
CA SER A 60 -33.82 20.83 1.85
C SER A 60 -35.24 20.28 1.92
N ALA A 61 -35.40 18.97 2.14
CA ALA A 61 -36.70 18.33 2.29
C ALA A 61 -37.47 18.90 3.50
N LEU A 62 -36.79 19.10 4.63
CA LEU A 62 -37.40 19.70 5.82
C LEU A 62 -37.79 21.18 5.59
N ALA A 63 -36.95 21.96 4.93
CA ALA A 63 -37.22 23.37 4.62
C ALA A 63 -38.46 23.54 3.71
N LEU A 64 -38.62 22.65 2.72
CA LEU A 64 -39.81 22.61 1.86
C LEU A 64 -41.09 22.31 2.67
N LEU A 65 -41.04 21.37 3.61
CA LEU A 65 -42.18 21.06 4.49
C LEU A 65 -42.57 22.22 5.41
N LEU A 66 -41.61 23.07 5.80
CA LEU A 66 -41.81 24.21 6.68
C LEU A 66 -42.19 25.52 5.93
N GLY A 67 -42.43 25.46 4.61
CA GLY A 67 -42.96 26.57 3.83
C GLY A 67 -41.95 27.69 3.51
N SER A 68 -40.65 27.36 3.40
CA SER A 68 -39.54 28.30 3.14
C SER A 68 -38.71 27.86 1.90
N PRO A 69 -37.77 28.67 1.37
CA PRO A 69 -37.88 29.57 0.21
C PRO A 69 -37.07 29.14 -1.04
N ASP A 70 -37.09 29.99 -2.08
CA ASP A 70 -36.37 29.88 -3.37
C ASP A 70 -34.89 29.44 -3.31
N TRP A 71 -34.21 29.58 -2.16
CA TRP A 71 -32.82 29.15 -1.98
C TRP A 71 -32.62 27.63 -2.00
N VAL A 72 -33.67 26.83 -1.79
CA VAL A 72 -33.60 25.36 -1.85
C VAL A 72 -33.15 24.86 -3.23
N SER A 73 -33.49 25.60 -4.29
CA SER A 73 -33.05 25.31 -5.66
C SER A 73 -31.53 25.39 -5.82
N TRP A 74 -30.89 26.42 -5.24
CA TRP A 74 -29.43 26.59 -5.26
C TRP A 74 -28.71 25.47 -4.50
N ILE A 75 -29.30 25.02 -3.39
CA ILE A 75 -28.74 23.94 -2.59
C ILE A 75 -28.83 22.58 -3.30
N THR A 76 -29.94 22.32 -3.98
CA THR A 76 -30.10 21.13 -4.82
C THR A 76 -29.06 21.09 -5.93
N LEU A 77 -28.79 22.23 -6.59
CA LEU A 77 -27.76 22.34 -7.62
C LEU A 77 -26.36 21.97 -7.07
N VAL A 78 -25.98 22.50 -5.91
CA VAL A 78 -24.69 22.16 -5.26
C VAL A 78 -24.61 20.67 -4.94
N SER A 79 -25.69 20.08 -4.42
CA SER A 79 -25.76 18.64 -4.13
C SER A 79 -25.54 17.79 -5.38
N SER A 80 -26.19 18.16 -6.49
CA SER A 80 -26.03 17.47 -7.78
C SER A 80 -24.61 17.56 -8.33
N ILE A 81 -23.94 18.71 -8.21
CA ILE A 81 -22.53 18.86 -8.63
C ILE A 81 -21.62 17.93 -7.82
N ILE A 82 -21.84 17.83 -6.51
CA ILE A 82 -21.08 16.93 -5.62
C ILE A 82 -21.31 15.47 -6.04
N ALA A 83 -22.56 15.08 -6.29
CA ALA A 83 -22.90 13.73 -6.72
C ALA A 83 -22.25 13.37 -8.07
N ILE A 84 -22.35 14.25 -9.07
CA ILE A 84 -21.72 14.07 -10.38
C ILE A 84 -20.20 13.93 -10.22
N THR A 85 -19.59 14.77 -9.38
CA THR A 85 -18.15 14.72 -9.11
C THR A 85 -17.73 13.39 -8.48
N ASN A 86 -18.53 12.85 -7.56
CA ASN A 86 -18.27 11.54 -6.96
C ASN A 86 -18.33 10.41 -7.99
N THR A 87 -19.29 10.46 -8.91
CA THR A 87 -19.41 9.49 -10.02
C THR A 87 -18.24 9.60 -10.99
N ILE A 88 -17.77 10.81 -11.32
CA ILE A 88 -16.66 10.99 -12.26
C ILE A 88 -15.32 10.62 -11.63
N LEU A 89 -15.08 10.99 -10.37
CA LEU A 89 -13.79 10.78 -9.72
C LEU A 89 -13.60 9.38 -9.16
N GLU A 90 -14.70 8.66 -8.92
CA GLU A 90 -14.77 7.30 -8.34
C GLU A 90 -13.79 7.05 -7.18
N PRO A 91 -13.76 7.91 -6.16
CA PRO A 91 -12.76 7.82 -5.10
C PRO A 91 -12.82 6.50 -4.32
N GLU A 92 -14.00 5.89 -4.24
CA GLU A 92 -14.16 4.58 -3.61
C GLU A 92 -13.49 3.46 -4.41
N SER A 93 -13.62 3.46 -5.74
CA SER A 93 -12.97 2.45 -6.58
C SER A 93 -11.46 2.56 -6.48
N LYS A 94 -10.95 3.79 -6.62
CA LYS A 94 -9.52 4.08 -6.47
C LYS A 94 -9.01 3.70 -5.07
N ALA A 95 -9.80 3.93 -4.02
CA ALA A 95 -9.42 3.50 -2.68
C ALA A 95 -9.24 1.98 -2.60
N ARG A 96 -10.17 1.20 -3.18
CA ARG A 96 -10.08 -0.28 -3.23
C ARG A 96 -8.89 -0.76 -4.05
N GLU A 97 -8.60 -0.13 -5.18
CA GLU A 97 -7.43 -0.45 -6.02
C GLU A 97 -6.12 -0.25 -5.24
N HIS A 98 -5.99 0.89 -4.55
CA HIS A 98 -4.83 1.13 -3.69
C HIS A 98 -4.79 0.19 -2.48
N GLU A 99 -5.93 -0.15 -1.86
CA GLU A 99 -5.97 -1.13 -0.77
C GLU A 99 -5.52 -2.51 -1.24
N PHE A 100 -5.96 -2.94 -2.43
CA PHE A 100 -5.53 -4.18 -3.05
C PHE A 100 -4.02 -4.18 -3.35
N ALA A 101 -3.50 -3.09 -3.90
CA ALA A 101 -2.07 -2.91 -4.12
C ALA A 101 -1.28 -3.00 -2.79
N ALA A 102 -1.73 -2.30 -1.76
CA ALA A 102 -1.11 -2.30 -0.43
C ALA A 102 -1.03 -3.72 0.17
N LYS A 103 -2.13 -4.47 0.10
CA LYS A 103 -2.19 -5.88 0.54
C LYS A 103 -1.23 -6.76 -0.25
N SER A 104 -1.20 -6.60 -1.58
CA SER A 104 -0.34 -7.40 -2.46
C SER A 104 1.15 -7.19 -2.17
N PHE A 105 1.59 -5.95 -2.00
CA PHE A 105 2.97 -5.65 -1.59
C PHE A 105 3.26 -6.10 -0.15
N THR A 106 2.27 -6.04 0.76
CA THR A 106 2.42 -6.58 2.12
C THR A 106 2.68 -8.08 2.09
N VAL A 107 1.91 -8.83 1.30
CA VAL A 107 2.12 -10.27 1.10
C VAL A 107 3.51 -10.54 0.53
N LEU A 108 3.91 -9.82 -0.52
CA LEU A 108 5.24 -9.96 -1.12
C LEU A 108 6.36 -9.71 -0.11
N LYS A 109 6.27 -8.64 0.69
CA LYS A 109 7.21 -8.35 1.78
C LYS A 109 7.36 -9.54 2.71
N HIS A 110 6.25 -10.15 3.14
CA HIS A 110 6.28 -11.29 4.06
C HIS A 110 6.84 -12.56 3.41
N GLU A 111 6.48 -12.85 2.16
CA GLU A 111 7.04 -13.98 1.40
C GLU A 111 8.56 -13.87 1.28
N VAL A 112 9.05 -12.69 0.89
CA VAL A 112 10.48 -12.42 0.71
C VAL A 112 11.22 -12.54 2.04
N ARG A 113 10.68 -11.92 3.11
CA ARG A 113 11.27 -12.01 4.44
C ARG A 113 11.37 -13.46 4.92
N SER A 114 10.28 -14.22 4.78
CA SER A 114 10.26 -15.63 5.17
C SER A 114 11.30 -16.46 4.41
N LEU A 115 11.48 -16.20 3.12
CA LEU A 115 12.48 -16.86 2.29
C LEU A 115 13.90 -16.69 2.86
N TYR A 116 14.34 -15.45 3.14
CA TYR A 116 15.72 -15.21 3.58
C TYR A 116 15.95 -15.35 5.10
N GLU A 117 14.92 -15.20 5.94
CA GLU A 117 15.07 -15.35 7.40
C GLU A 117 14.83 -16.77 7.88
N SER A 118 13.92 -17.52 7.24
CA SER A 118 13.46 -18.82 7.76
C SER A 118 13.83 -19.98 6.85
N PHE A 119 13.80 -19.81 5.53
CA PHE A 119 13.92 -20.94 4.59
C PHE A 119 15.30 -21.10 3.94
N LYS A 120 16.14 -20.06 3.91
CA LYS A 120 17.44 -20.07 3.22
C LYS A 120 18.36 -21.23 3.59
N ASP A 121 18.29 -21.73 4.83
CA ASP A 121 19.19 -22.78 5.33
C ASP A 121 18.64 -24.19 5.04
N PHE A 122 17.42 -24.29 4.48
CA PHE A 122 16.74 -25.55 4.16
C PHE A 122 16.65 -25.84 2.66
N ILE A 123 17.21 -24.96 1.82
CA ILE A 123 17.21 -25.06 0.36
C ILE A 123 18.63 -24.84 -0.17
N ASP A 124 18.95 -25.44 -1.30
CA ASP A 124 20.26 -25.22 -1.92
C ASP A 124 20.36 -23.84 -2.60
N GLU A 125 21.58 -23.42 -2.93
CA GLU A 125 21.86 -22.12 -3.55
C GLU A 125 21.11 -21.92 -4.88
N LYS A 126 20.94 -22.98 -5.67
CA LYS A 126 20.31 -22.91 -6.99
C LYS A 126 18.79 -22.71 -6.84
N ASP A 127 18.16 -23.46 -5.96
CA ASP A 127 16.73 -23.32 -5.65
C ASP A 127 16.45 -21.96 -5.00
N PHE A 128 17.32 -21.51 -4.10
CA PHE A 128 17.24 -20.15 -3.54
C PHE A 128 17.30 -19.08 -4.62
N TYR A 129 18.24 -19.18 -5.57
CA TYR A 129 18.31 -18.27 -6.72
C TYR A 129 17.00 -18.22 -7.52
N HIS A 130 16.39 -19.38 -7.79
CA HIS A 130 15.14 -19.44 -8.53
C HIS A 130 13.98 -18.80 -7.77
N GLU A 131 13.88 -19.01 -6.45
CA GLU A 131 12.87 -18.36 -5.62
C GLU A 131 13.06 -16.84 -5.52
N VAL A 132 14.30 -16.35 -5.36
CA VAL A 132 14.59 -14.90 -5.38
C VAL A 132 14.19 -14.29 -6.71
N LYS A 133 14.54 -14.94 -7.83
CA LYS A 133 14.15 -14.49 -9.18
C LYS A 133 12.63 -14.42 -9.33
N ARG A 134 11.90 -15.46 -8.89
CA ARG A 134 10.43 -15.50 -8.91
C ARG A 134 9.81 -14.33 -8.12
N LEU A 135 10.36 -14.01 -6.95
CA LEU A 135 9.89 -12.89 -6.14
C LEU A 135 10.20 -11.52 -6.77
N ARG A 136 11.35 -11.37 -7.45
CA ARG A 136 11.65 -10.16 -8.22
C ARG A 136 10.69 -9.99 -9.41
N GLU A 137 10.37 -11.07 -10.11
CA GLU A 137 9.38 -11.04 -11.21
C GLU A 137 7.99 -10.65 -10.67
N LYS A 138 7.57 -11.22 -9.53
CA LYS A 138 6.33 -10.83 -8.84
C LYS A 138 6.33 -9.35 -8.44
N TYR A 139 7.45 -8.84 -7.90
CA TYR A 139 7.60 -7.40 -7.60
C TYR A 139 7.39 -6.54 -8.85
N ASN A 140 8.09 -6.86 -9.94
CA ASN A 140 7.99 -6.11 -11.20
C ASN A 140 6.57 -6.13 -11.75
N TRP A 141 5.90 -7.27 -11.68
CA TRP A 141 4.50 -7.40 -12.10
C TRP A 141 3.57 -6.53 -11.25
N LEU A 142 3.74 -6.50 -9.92
CA LEU A 142 2.96 -5.62 -9.06
C LEU A 142 3.18 -4.15 -9.42
N VAL A 143 4.43 -3.70 -9.55
CA VAL A 143 4.75 -2.31 -9.92
C VAL A 143 4.09 -1.90 -11.24
N GLN A 144 4.00 -2.80 -12.22
CA GLN A 144 3.39 -2.52 -13.52
C GLN A 144 1.84 -2.52 -13.50
N THR A 145 1.23 -3.25 -12.57
CA THR A 145 -0.23 -3.49 -12.57
C THR A 145 -0.97 -2.72 -11.47
N THR A 146 -0.24 -2.14 -10.52
CA THR A 146 -0.84 -1.29 -9.47
C THR A 146 -0.93 0.17 -9.91
N PRO A 147 -1.94 0.92 -9.42
CA PRO A 147 -2.04 2.35 -9.69
C PRO A 147 -0.78 3.11 -9.20
N PRO A 148 -0.43 4.24 -9.83
CA PRO A 148 0.75 5.02 -9.42
C PRO A 148 0.58 5.63 -8.03
N THR A 149 1.70 5.91 -7.36
CA THR A 149 1.74 6.58 -6.05
C THR A 149 2.09 8.07 -6.19
N ASP A 150 2.05 8.81 -5.08
CA ASP A 150 2.46 10.22 -5.02
C ASP A 150 3.52 10.47 -3.94
N GLU A 151 4.37 11.47 -4.18
CA GLU A 151 5.50 11.83 -3.33
C GLU A 151 5.08 12.21 -1.91
N LYS A 152 3.95 12.90 -1.75
CA LYS A 152 3.46 13.34 -0.44
C LYS A 152 3.11 12.14 0.45
N ASN A 153 2.39 11.16 -0.08
CA ASN A 153 2.06 9.95 0.67
C ASN A 153 3.29 9.06 0.86
N PHE A 154 4.22 9.04 -0.10
CA PHE A 154 5.48 8.31 0.04
C PHE A 154 6.36 8.84 1.17
N GLU A 155 6.57 10.16 1.26
CA GLU A 155 7.36 10.75 2.36
C GLU A 155 6.70 10.52 3.72
N LYS A 156 5.36 10.52 3.76
CA LYS A 156 4.61 10.17 4.98
C LYS A 156 4.79 8.70 5.35
N ALA A 157 4.76 7.78 4.38
CA ALA A 157 5.03 6.37 4.59
C ALA A 157 6.46 6.16 5.12
N ARG A 158 7.44 6.81 4.50
CA ARG A 158 8.83 6.81 4.95
C ARG A 158 8.98 7.27 6.39
N GLY A 159 8.30 8.35 6.77
CA GLY A 159 8.28 8.83 8.15
C GLY A 159 7.73 7.78 9.15
N ARG A 160 6.71 7.02 8.78
CA ARG A 160 6.13 5.94 9.61
C ARG A 160 7.05 4.72 9.74
N ILE A 161 7.67 4.33 8.63
CA ILE A 161 8.61 3.21 8.58
C ILE A 161 9.83 3.50 9.44
N LYS A 162 10.42 4.69 9.33
CA LYS A 162 11.57 5.11 10.14
C LYS A 162 11.27 5.16 11.65
N LYS A 163 10.01 5.38 12.05
CA LYS A 163 9.56 5.30 13.45
C LYS A 163 9.45 3.86 13.98
N GLY A 164 9.69 2.85 13.13
CA GLY A 164 9.68 1.45 13.52
C GLY A 164 8.28 0.84 13.68
N ILE A 165 7.24 1.46 13.12
CA ILE A 165 5.84 0.96 13.22
C ILE A 165 5.68 -0.44 12.61
N HIS A 166 6.54 -0.80 11.65
CA HIS A 166 6.51 -2.11 10.99
C HIS A 166 7.50 -3.12 11.59
N LYS A 167 8.26 -2.75 12.63
CA LYS A 167 9.16 -3.68 13.31
C LYS A 167 8.36 -4.55 14.29
N PRO A 168 8.59 -5.87 14.32
CA PRO A 168 7.99 -6.73 15.33
C PRO A 168 8.43 -6.35 16.74
N ASP A 169 7.50 -6.39 17.70
CA ASP A 169 7.81 -6.03 19.10
C ASP A 169 8.79 -7.00 19.77
N PHE A 170 8.81 -8.27 19.37
CA PHE A 170 9.75 -9.25 19.93
C PHE A 170 11.23 -8.91 19.62
N GLN A 171 11.50 -8.20 18.51
CA GLN A 171 12.85 -7.75 18.14
C GLN A 171 13.27 -6.48 18.90
N LYS A 172 12.35 -5.82 19.60
CA LYS A 172 12.63 -4.61 20.38
C LYS A 172 13.27 -4.92 21.74
N ASN A 173 13.08 -6.13 22.24
CA ASN A 173 13.49 -6.58 23.57
C ASN A 173 14.93 -7.13 23.63
N GLU A 174 15.64 -7.19 22.50
CA GLU A 174 17.03 -7.69 22.44
C GLU A 174 18.08 -6.56 22.66
N ASN A 175 17.64 -5.30 22.71
CA ASN A 175 18.50 -4.13 22.94
C ASN A 175 18.09 -3.33 24.20
N GLY A 176 17.36 -3.96 25.13
CA GLY A 176 16.90 -3.38 26.40
C GLY A 176 17.69 -3.89 27.58
#